data_AF-A0A9D5TE88-F1
#
_entry.id   AF-A0A9D5TE88-F1
#
_cell.length_a   1.000
_cell.length_b   1.000
_cell.length_c   1.000
_cell.angle_alpha   90.00
_cell.angle_beta   90.00
_cell.angle_gamma   90.00
#
_symmetry.space_group_name_H-M   'P 1'
#
loop_
_entity.id
_entity.type
_entity.pdbx_description
1 polymer ?
#
loop_
_entity_poly.entity_id
_entity_poly.type
_entity_poly.pdbx_seq_one_letter_code
_entity_poly.pdbx_strand_id
1 'polypeptide(L)'
;MHLDHDHIGGHHDHEHTHTHTHEHSHDGVVHSHPHEHSHGHDHVHPHDHDSLHHEGSEHTHSHDCGGHCHSCEGKCDHSPMEELTALMKYMVGHNAAHAKELADLAAQLEKIGNHTAYEQVMAAVSDFEKGNMRLSVVLQSLQ
;
A
#
# COMPACT_ATOMS: atom_id res chain seq x y z
N MET A 1 -5.65 25.34 3.17
CA MET A 1 -4.95 25.27 1.88
C MET A 1 -5.04 23.82 1.42
N HIS A 2 -5.57 23.59 0.22
CA HIS A 2 -5.74 22.27 -0.38
C HIS A 2 -4.38 21.55 -0.50
N LEU A 3 -4.36 20.26 -0.21
CA LEU A 3 -3.39 19.34 -0.78
C LEU A 3 -4.16 18.12 -1.25
N ASP A 4 -4.72 18.28 -2.45
CA ASP A 4 -5.19 17.20 -3.28
C ASP A 4 -4.03 16.23 -3.51
N HIS A 5 -4.23 14.95 -3.20
CA HIS A 5 -3.43 13.87 -3.77
C HIS A 5 -4.38 12.81 -4.31
N ASP A 6 -5.05 13.23 -5.39
CA ASP A 6 -5.73 12.38 -6.34
C ASP A 6 -4.75 11.32 -6.88
N HIS A 7 -4.77 10.12 -6.31
CA HIS A 7 -4.30 8.92 -7.01
C HIS A 7 -5.44 8.40 -7.88
N ILE A 8 -5.78 9.19 -8.89
CA ILE A 8 -6.46 8.71 -10.08
C ILE A 8 -5.45 7.78 -10.76
N GLY A 9 -5.74 6.47 -10.74
CA GLY A 9 -5.02 5.49 -11.55
C GLY A 9 -4.97 6.00 -12.98
N GLY A 10 -3.80 6.48 -13.37
CA GLY A 10 -3.60 7.13 -14.64
C GLY A 10 -3.65 6.10 -15.75
N HIS A 11 -4.77 6.08 -16.48
CA HIS A 11 -4.76 5.53 -17.82
C HIS A 11 -3.87 6.44 -18.65
N HIS A 12 -2.73 5.92 -19.08
CA HIS A 12 -1.79 6.67 -19.89
C HIS A 12 -1.55 5.90 -21.18
N ASP A 13 -2.02 6.48 -22.29
CA ASP A 13 -1.68 6.03 -23.63
C ASP A 13 -0.21 6.36 -23.91
N HIS A 14 0.57 5.34 -24.25
CA HIS A 14 1.94 5.52 -24.71
C HIS A 14 2.09 4.92 -26.11
N GLU A 15 2.71 5.69 -27.00
CA GLU A 15 3.00 5.28 -28.37
C GLU A 15 4.25 4.39 -28.35
N HIS A 16 4.12 3.16 -28.86
CA HIS A 16 5.25 2.25 -29.03
C HIS A 16 5.43 1.91 -30.50
N THR A 17 6.69 1.91 -30.93
CA THR A 17 7.09 1.48 -32.27
C THR A 17 7.53 0.02 -32.21
N HIS A 18 6.83 -0.86 -32.93
CA HIS A 18 7.24 -2.25 -33.08
C HIS A 18 7.74 -2.50 -34.49
N THR A 19 8.81 -3.28 -34.59
CA THR A 19 9.33 -3.77 -35.86
C THR A 19 9.00 -5.25 -35.98
N HIS A 20 8.23 -5.60 -37.00
CA HIS A 20 7.99 -7.00 -37.33
C HIS A 20 8.31 -7.25 -38.80
N THR A 21 8.76 -8.46 -39.08
CA THR A 21 9.05 -8.92 -40.44
C THR A 21 7.85 -9.72 -40.94
N HIS A 22 7.16 -9.20 -41.96
CA HIS A 22 6.06 -9.93 -42.59
C HIS A 22 6.57 -10.59 -43.87
N GLU A 23 6.50 -11.92 -43.93
CA GLU A 23 6.82 -12.69 -45.13
C GLU A 23 5.63 -12.68 -46.08
N HIS A 24 5.87 -12.38 -47.36
CA HIS A 24 4.83 -12.51 -48.38
C HIS A 24 5.46 -12.91 -49.72
N SER A 25 4.62 -13.43 -50.62
CA SER A 25 5.07 -14.01 -51.89
C SER A 25 4.42 -13.29 -53.05
N HIS A 26 5.23 -12.73 -53.94
CA HIS A 26 4.78 -12.19 -55.23
C HIS A 26 5.48 -12.97 -56.35
N ASP A 27 4.71 -13.36 -57.37
CA ASP A 27 5.22 -14.08 -58.55
C ASP A 27 6.10 -15.30 -58.22
N GLY A 28 5.75 -16.02 -57.16
CA GLY A 28 6.46 -17.24 -56.73
C GLY A 28 7.79 -17.00 -56.01
N VAL A 29 8.16 -15.73 -55.75
CA VAL A 29 9.32 -15.36 -54.95
C VAL A 29 8.86 -14.83 -53.59
N VAL A 30 9.17 -15.62 -52.55
CA VAL A 30 9.01 -15.21 -51.15
C VAL A 30 10.08 -14.20 -50.79
N HIS A 31 9.65 -13.08 -50.22
CA HIS A 31 10.54 -12.08 -49.66
C HIS A 31 9.91 -11.48 -48.39
N SER A 32 10.76 -10.88 -47.56
CA SER A 32 10.34 -10.21 -46.34
C SER A 32 10.96 -8.82 -46.29
N HIS A 33 10.18 -7.85 -45.83
CA HIS A 33 10.65 -6.50 -45.54
C HIS A 33 10.17 -6.10 -44.14
N PRO A 34 10.99 -5.31 -43.41
CA PRO A 34 10.57 -4.76 -42.13
C PRO A 34 9.52 -3.68 -42.36
N HIS A 35 8.44 -3.75 -41.60
CA HIS A 35 7.46 -2.67 -41.53
C HIS A 35 7.43 -2.13 -40.10
N GLU A 36 7.39 -0.80 -40.00
CA GLU A 36 7.19 -0.08 -38.75
C GLU A 36 5.76 0.45 -38.73
N HIS A 37 5.03 0.13 -37.68
CA HIS A 37 3.71 0.68 -37.44
C HIS A 37 3.63 1.18 -35.99
N SER A 38 2.92 2.30 -35.83
CA SER A 38 2.60 2.92 -34.54
C SER A 38 1.16 2.55 -34.20
N HIS A 39 0.97 1.96 -33.02
CA HIS A 39 -0.36 1.67 -32.47
C HIS A 39 -0.38 2.06 -30.98
N GLY A 40 -1.53 2.61 -30.54
CA GLY A 40 -1.80 2.91 -29.14
C GLY A 40 -2.76 1.87 -28.56
N HIS A 41 -2.47 1.38 -27.37
CA HIS A 41 -3.35 0.45 -26.66
C HIS A 41 -3.48 0.87 -25.19
N ASP A 42 -4.73 0.89 -24.73
CA ASP A 42 -5.09 0.99 -23.32
C ASP A 42 -4.61 -0.27 -22.59
N HIS A 43 -3.59 -0.11 -21.75
CA HIS A 43 -3.12 -1.19 -20.89
C HIS A 43 -3.14 -0.76 -19.43
N VAL A 44 -3.74 -1.61 -18.60
CA VAL A 44 -3.61 -1.54 -17.15
C VAL A 44 -2.32 -2.26 -16.80
N HIS A 45 -1.28 -1.53 -16.42
CA HIS A 45 -0.12 -2.17 -15.80
C HIS A 45 -0.60 -2.90 -14.54
N PRO A 46 -0.24 -4.17 -14.31
CA PRO A 46 -0.24 -4.67 -12.95
C PRO A 46 0.72 -3.76 -12.20
N HIS A 47 0.17 -2.94 -11.31
CA HIS A 47 1.00 -2.24 -10.33
C HIS A 47 1.54 -3.35 -9.43
N ASP A 48 2.73 -3.83 -9.76
CA ASP A 48 3.52 -4.53 -8.76
C ASP A 48 3.91 -3.46 -7.73
N HIS A 49 3.31 -3.57 -6.54
CA HIS A 49 3.62 -2.69 -5.42
C HIS A 49 5.09 -2.80 -4.98
N ASP A 50 5.87 -3.67 -5.60
CA ASP A 50 7.31 -3.80 -5.42
C ASP A 50 8.07 -2.48 -5.63
N SER A 51 7.55 -1.56 -6.47
CA SER A 51 8.20 -0.26 -6.74
C SER A 51 7.70 0.94 -5.93
N LEU A 52 6.66 0.78 -5.07
CA LEU A 52 6.37 1.76 -4.02
C LEU A 52 7.27 1.56 -2.79
N HIS A 53 8.02 0.46 -2.76
CA HIS A 53 9.16 0.27 -1.88
C HIS A 53 10.43 0.57 -2.66
N HIS A 54 10.69 1.86 -2.91
CA HIS A 54 12.04 2.28 -3.31
C HIS A 54 13.02 1.83 -2.22
N GLU A 55 13.70 0.74 -2.53
CA GLU A 55 14.91 0.21 -1.91
C GLU A 55 14.82 -0.11 -0.41
N GLY A 56 14.40 -1.34 -0.09
CA GLY A 56 14.87 -2.03 1.10
C GLY A 56 14.29 -1.57 2.45
N SER A 57 13.16 -0.88 2.47
CA SER A 57 12.45 -0.63 3.73
C SER A 57 11.67 -1.87 4.15
N GLU A 58 12.38 -2.91 4.57
CA GLU A 58 11.83 -3.81 5.58
C GLU A 58 11.31 -2.92 6.71
N HIS A 59 10.01 -3.01 7.05
CA HIS A 59 9.51 -2.40 8.28
C HIS A 59 9.98 -3.23 9.48
N THR A 60 11.30 -3.25 9.68
CA THR A 60 11.92 -3.77 10.90
C THR A 60 11.70 -2.74 11.99
N HIS A 61 10.68 -2.94 12.82
CA HIS A 61 10.62 -2.26 14.11
C HIS A 61 11.60 -2.92 15.08
N SER A 62 12.89 -2.84 14.76
CA SER A 62 13.95 -3.18 15.71
C SER A 62 14.08 -2.01 16.68
N HIS A 63 13.50 -2.16 17.87
CA HIS A 63 13.79 -1.33 19.03
C HIS A 63 14.90 -1.95 19.87
N ASP A 64 15.84 -2.67 19.25
CA ASP A 64 17.12 -2.88 19.92
C ASP A 64 17.73 -1.49 20.12
N CYS A 65 17.74 -1.01 21.36
CA CYS A 65 18.43 0.23 21.77
C CYS A 65 19.96 0.16 21.52
N GLY A 66 20.47 -0.81 20.76
CA GLY A 66 21.80 -0.83 20.17
C GLY A 66 21.98 0.11 18.96
N GLY A 67 20.89 0.66 18.40
CA GLY A 67 20.92 1.61 17.28
C GLY A 67 20.53 3.04 17.69
N HIS A 68 21.44 4.00 17.46
CA HIS A 68 21.35 5.43 17.74
C HIS A 68 19.92 6.06 17.68
N CYS A 69 19.28 6.23 18.85
CA CYS A 69 18.16 7.15 19.00
C CYS A 69 18.67 8.59 18.78
N HIS A 70 18.47 9.15 17.58
CA HIS A 70 18.92 10.52 17.25
C HIS A 70 18.25 11.62 18.11
N SER A 71 17.15 11.29 18.79
CA SER A 71 16.43 12.21 19.69
C SER A 71 16.80 12.06 21.17
N CYS A 72 17.68 11.13 21.52
CA CYS A 72 18.08 10.85 22.89
C CYS A 72 19.54 11.31 23.08
N GLU A 73 19.78 12.37 23.86
CA GLU A 73 21.14 12.89 24.15
C GLU A 73 22.02 11.95 25.01
N GLY A 74 21.69 10.67 25.16
CA GLY A 74 22.40 9.71 26.01
C GLY A 74 22.06 8.25 25.73
N LYS A 75 22.68 7.33 26.50
CA LYS A 75 22.35 5.90 26.49
C LYS A 75 20.87 5.73 26.85
N CYS A 76 20.10 5.10 25.98
CA CYS A 76 18.71 4.73 26.26
C CYS A 76 18.69 3.64 27.33
N ASP A 77 18.62 4.03 28.61
CA ASP A 77 18.36 3.13 29.73
C ASP A 77 16.84 2.84 29.85
N HIS A 78 16.20 2.46 28.73
CA HIS A 78 14.82 1.99 28.78
C HIS A 78 14.80 0.55 29.29
N SER A 79 13.98 0.29 30.30
CA SER A 79 13.68 -1.09 30.69
C SER A 79 12.90 -1.79 29.57
N PRO A 80 13.02 -3.13 29.44
CA PRO A 80 12.23 -3.88 28.46
C PRO A 80 10.71 -3.64 28.59
N MET A 81 10.24 -3.30 29.79
CA MET A 81 8.85 -2.97 30.05
C MET A 81 8.44 -1.61 29.48
N GLU A 82 9.32 -0.61 29.48
CA GLU A 82 9.05 0.70 28.88
C GLU A 82 8.96 0.60 27.36
N GLU A 83 9.86 -0.17 26.73
CA GLU A 83 9.82 -0.45 25.29
C GLU A 83 8.54 -1.17 24.88
N LEU A 84 8.17 -2.23 25.61
CA LEU A 84 6.93 -2.96 25.34
C LEU A 84 5.69 -2.08 25.52
N THR A 85 5.67 -1.23 26.55
CA THR A 85 4.56 -0.30 26.80
C THR A 85 4.47 0.76 25.68
N ALA A 86 5.59 1.27 25.20
CA ALA A 86 5.64 2.20 24.07
C ALA A 86 5.11 1.54 22.78
N LEU A 87 5.52 0.30 22.52
CA LEU A 87 5.04 -0.47 21.37
C LEU A 87 3.52 -0.70 21.44
N MET A 88 3.00 -1.09 22.60
CA MET A 88 1.56 -1.28 22.79
C MET A 88 0.77 0.02 22.58
N LYS A 89 1.29 1.17 23.03
CA LYS A 89 0.68 2.49 22.76
C LYS A 89 0.65 2.80 21.27
N TYR A 90 1.74 2.53 20.57
CA TYR A 90 1.79 2.68 19.11
C TYR A 90 0.74 1.79 18.43
N MET A 91 0.62 0.53 18.82
CA MET A 91 -0.36 -0.39 18.22
C MET A 91 -1.80 0.06 18.41
N VAL A 92 -2.15 0.68 19.53
CA VAL A 92 -3.49 1.29 19.72
C VAL A 92 -3.75 2.39 18.68
N GLY A 93 -2.79 3.30 18.49
CA GLY A 93 -2.88 4.35 17.48
C GLY A 93 -2.97 3.79 16.06
N HIS A 94 -2.15 2.78 15.76
CA HIS A 94 -2.11 2.14 14.45
C HIS A 94 -3.43 1.44 14.09
N ASN A 95 -3.98 0.68 15.03
CA ASN A 95 -5.31 0.06 14.87
C ASN A 95 -6.42 1.09 14.68
N ALA A 96 -6.33 2.26 15.34
CA ALA A 96 -7.30 3.34 15.16
C ALA A 96 -7.22 3.96 13.75
N ALA A 97 -6.01 4.08 13.19
CA ALA A 97 -5.82 4.51 11.81
C ALA A 97 -6.41 3.50 10.83
N HIS A 98 -6.12 2.20 11.00
CA HIS A 98 -6.73 1.16 10.17
C HIS A 98 -8.25 1.11 10.26
N ALA A 99 -8.82 1.26 11.45
CA ALA A 99 -10.27 1.33 11.63
C ALA A 99 -10.88 2.49 10.82
N LYS A 100 -10.22 3.65 10.79
CA LYS A 100 -10.64 4.80 9.99
C LYS A 100 -10.55 4.53 8.49
N GLU A 101 -9.42 4.04 8.02
CA GLU A 101 -9.23 3.72 6.60
C GLU A 101 -10.25 2.69 6.11
N LEU A 102 -10.49 1.64 6.90
CA LEU A 102 -11.50 0.62 6.58
C LEU A 102 -12.92 1.20 6.58
N ALA A 103 -13.24 2.15 7.45
CA ALA A 103 -14.54 2.82 7.42
C ALA A 103 -14.71 3.66 6.13
N ASP A 104 -13.66 4.32 5.65
CA ASP A 104 -13.67 5.07 4.38
C ASP A 104 -13.86 4.13 3.17
N LEU A 105 -13.20 2.95 3.19
CA LEU A 105 -13.40 1.88 2.21
C LEU A 105 -14.84 1.32 2.25
N ALA A 106 -15.37 1.06 3.45
CA ALA A 106 -16.74 0.58 3.63
C ALA A 106 -17.75 1.58 3.04
N ALA A 107 -17.55 2.88 3.27
CA ALA A 107 -18.41 3.92 2.71
C ALA A 107 -18.41 3.93 1.16
N GLN A 108 -17.32 3.53 0.51
CA GLN A 108 -17.28 3.36 -0.95
C GLN A 108 -18.07 2.13 -1.41
N LEU A 109 -17.96 1.01 -0.67
CA LEU A 109 -18.72 -0.22 -0.95
C LEU A 109 -20.24 0.01 -0.86
N GLU A 110 -20.68 0.78 0.14
CA GLU A 110 -22.09 1.14 0.28
C GLU A 110 -22.57 2.03 -0.88
N LYS A 111 -21.75 3.01 -1.32
CA LYS A 111 -22.09 3.89 -2.46
C LYS A 111 -22.27 3.14 -3.77
N ILE A 112 -21.50 2.07 -4.00
CA ILE A 112 -21.64 1.22 -5.20
C ILE A 112 -22.71 0.12 -5.04
N GLY A 113 -23.44 0.11 -3.92
CA GLY A 113 -24.54 -0.82 -3.65
C GLY A 113 -24.10 -2.20 -3.16
N ASN A 114 -22.83 -2.39 -2.78
CA ASN A 114 -22.33 -3.65 -2.26
C ASN A 114 -22.48 -3.72 -0.73
N HIS A 115 -23.73 -3.82 -0.29
CA HIS A 115 -24.07 -3.78 1.13
C HIS A 115 -23.46 -4.93 1.95
N THR A 116 -23.43 -6.14 1.39
CA THR A 116 -22.83 -7.30 2.08
C THR A 116 -21.35 -7.09 2.35
N ALA A 117 -20.59 -6.53 1.40
CA ALA A 117 -19.17 -6.24 1.62
C ALA A 117 -18.99 -5.09 2.63
N TYR A 118 -19.83 -4.05 2.56
CA TYR A 118 -19.86 -2.98 3.55
C TYR A 118 -20.02 -3.53 4.98
N GLU A 119 -21.01 -4.40 5.21
CA GLU A 119 -21.25 -4.98 6.53
C GLU A 119 -20.04 -5.75 7.06
N GLN A 120 -19.37 -6.53 6.20
CA GLN A 120 -18.17 -7.27 6.59
C GLN A 120 -17.00 -6.36 6.94
N VAL A 121 -16.78 -5.29 6.16
CA VAL A 121 -15.71 -4.33 6.46
C VAL A 121 -16.02 -3.57 7.75
N MET A 122 -17.28 -3.17 7.98
CA MET A 122 -17.69 -2.53 9.23
C MET A 122 -17.56 -3.45 10.45
N ALA A 123 -17.74 -4.78 10.28
CA ALA A 123 -17.45 -5.73 11.34
C ALA A 123 -15.95 -5.75 11.69
N ALA A 124 -15.06 -5.69 10.68
CA ALA A 124 -13.62 -5.58 10.90
C ALA A 124 -13.24 -4.27 11.62
N VAL A 125 -13.84 -3.13 11.25
CA VAL A 125 -13.68 -1.84 11.97
C VAL A 125 -14.02 -2.01 13.45
N SER A 126 -15.16 -2.64 13.75
CA SER A 126 -15.59 -2.90 15.13
C SER A 126 -14.60 -3.78 15.90
N ASP A 127 -13.96 -4.75 15.24
CA ASP A 127 -12.99 -5.62 15.89
C ASP A 127 -11.67 -4.90 16.21
N PHE A 128 -11.23 -3.95 15.37
CA PHE A 128 -10.12 -3.06 15.72
C PHE A 128 -10.43 -2.20 16.94
N GLU A 129 -11.62 -1.61 17.02
CA GLU A 129 -12.06 -0.81 18.17
C GLU A 129 -12.11 -1.65 19.45
N LYS A 130 -12.67 -2.87 19.37
CA LYS A 130 -12.67 -3.82 20.50
C LYS A 130 -11.26 -4.23 20.92
N GLY A 131 -10.38 -4.47 19.96
CA GLY A 131 -8.96 -4.73 20.20
C GLY A 131 -8.33 -3.58 20.98
N ASN A 132 -8.57 -2.35 20.54
CA ASN A 132 -8.06 -1.14 21.18
C ASN A 132 -8.58 -0.93 22.60
N MET A 133 -9.84 -1.26 22.88
CA MET A 133 -10.36 -1.24 24.25
C MET A 133 -9.57 -2.20 25.16
N ARG A 134 -9.29 -3.42 24.71
CA ARG A 134 -8.51 -4.41 25.47
C ARG A 134 -7.07 -3.96 25.68
N LEU A 135 -6.42 -3.46 24.63
CA LEU A 135 -5.05 -2.94 24.71
C LEU A 135 -4.96 -1.74 25.68
N SER A 136 -5.95 -0.85 25.65
CA SER A 136 -6.02 0.31 26.56
C SER A 136 -6.15 -0.12 28.02
N VAL A 137 -6.94 -1.15 28.32
CA VAL A 137 -7.06 -1.72 29.67
C VAL A 137 -5.72 -2.28 30.15
N VAL A 138 -4.99 -3.02 29.31
CA VAL A 138 -3.66 -3.52 29.68
C VAL A 138 -2.70 -2.35 29.90
N LEU A 139 -2.68 -1.35 29.03
CA LEU A 139 -1.83 -0.18 29.17
C LEU A 139 -2.09 0.59 30.47
N GLN A 140 -3.36 0.72 30.89
CA GLN A 140 -3.71 1.33 32.18
C GLN A 140 -3.20 0.53 33.39
N SER A 141 -3.09 -0.80 33.27
CA SER A 141 -2.56 -1.65 34.34
C SER A 141 -1.03 -1.64 34.45
N LEU A 142 -0.35 -1.12 33.42
CA LEU A 142 1.12 -1.01 33.34
C LEU A 142 1.63 0.40 33.73
N GLN A 143 0.72 1.35 33.98
CA GLN A 143 1.02 2.70 34.48
C GLN A 143 1.04 2.73 36.02
#